data_AF-A0A3R9SN51-F1
#
_entry.id   AF-A0A3R9SN51-F1
#
_cell.length_a   1.000
_cell.length_b   1.000
_cell.length_c   1.000
_cell.angle_alpha   90.00
_cell.angle_beta   90.00
_cell.angle_gamma   90.00
#
_symmetry.space_group_name_H-M   'P 1'
#
loop_
_entity.id
_entity.type
_entity.pdbx_description
1 polymer ?
#
loop_
_entity_poly.entity_id
_entity_poly.type
_entity_poly.pdbx_seq_one_letter_code
_entity_poly.pdbx_strand_id
1 'polypeptide(L)'
;MAGQAHYTSAPPGVSGRYGGFRFTAVSPAARPALEMLRPLTAGTAPPGAEGPGDFPAVLAYDRPTEDRAVWTLTRFTGRDYSGRSGNRFCHVLVAAPAELTGLRPVDLWDSPHWAAVPAADDGHDLPDLARLEPGRTVGPDRVSRLLQVSGEPGARLLERLLAETLRALAGEGPGVTLVSEDPSRVLDWITAVCYALPAGLAARLTFTTYTARPQDERRHLAGTLPQTAGRARGPVLPLGPACGTARAGGLPPAAVAPACPAARFLARAWADGDLDALDTAADLWEAAPRDGTSAEAAAEGVRGLRAACALLDAGPAREPEDRPAGPDGTADDADCRAGGEVPSWLDRFAAAGRTLPESAQRRLAGRAVPFGLPVAVRLASLAPAVREQVRQEVEAALADGAVTSAAPGDGEPGGKDGRLTGFVRALTGLRLPDVRVRPEAVRDAAARHLLRPAGHGAPAPLGDVRAALDALPEPYRGAVVAGLLAALEDSPDLRAAALDAQLCAFLADEELDPLREDGDPRREADPLAAAPRTALHVLRRAAGPDPARAARRVLRLYRAGLLTETETYDAVRELACADVPQRASRLPWRRGGARGKE
;
A
#
# COMPACT_ATOMS: atom_id res chain seq x y z
N MET A 1 -23.44 -26.87 -8.53
CA MET A 1 -24.90 -26.72 -8.68
C MET A 1 -25.43 -25.85 -7.56
N ALA A 2 -26.19 -24.81 -7.91
CA ALA A 2 -26.89 -23.98 -6.95
C ALA A 2 -28.28 -24.55 -6.63
N GLY A 3 -28.76 -24.31 -5.42
CA GLY A 3 -30.08 -24.70 -4.96
C GLY A 3 -31.04 -23.52 -4.89
N GLN A 4 -32.33 -23.82 -4.95
CA GLN A 4 -33.43 -22.90 -4.74
C GLN A 4 -34.49 -23.45 -3.77
N ALA A 5 -35.21 -22.55 -3.10
CA ALA A 5 -36.32 -22.87 -2.22
C ALA A 5 -37.40 -21.77 -2.26
N HIS A 6 -38.65 -22.18 -2.10
CA HIS A 6 -39.81 -21.30 -1.97
C HIS A 6 -40.30 -21.31 -0.53
N TYR A 7 -40.40 -20.14 0.09
CA TYR A 7 -40.91 -19.95 1.43
C TYR A 7 -42.13 -19.03 1.41
N THR A 8 -43.18 -19.39 2.15
CA THR A 8 -44.39 -18.56 2.26
C THR A 8 -44.88 -18.48 3.70
N SER A 9 -45.48 -17.34 4.03
CA SER A 9 -46.30 -17.16 5.24
C SER A 9 -47.81 -17.13 4.94
N ALA A 10 -48.21 -17.22 3.66
CA ALA A 10 -49.61 -17.24 3.25
C ALA A 10 -50.26 -18.62 3.52
N PRO A 11 -51.58 -18.67 3.81
CA PRO A 11 -52.30 -19.94 3.92
C PRO A 11 -52.26 -20.71 2.58
N PRO A 12 -52.30 -22.06 2.60
CA PRO A 12 -52.45 -22.82 1.37
C PRO A 12 -53.76 -22.46 0.65
N GLY A 13 -53.82 -22.72 -0.64
CA GLY A 13 -55.07 -22.70 -1.39
C GLY A 13 -56.11 -23.63 -0.76
N VAL A 14 -57.34 -23.56 -1.30
CA VAL A 14 -58.60 -24.13 -0.76
C VAL A 14 -58.55 -25.63 -0.38
N SER A 15 -57.49 -26.36 -0.72
CA SER A 15 -57.28 -27.80 -0.42
C SER A 15 -56.33 -28.13 0.75
N GLY A 16 -55.60 -27.18 1.35
CA GLY A 16 -54.57 -27.48 2.37
C GLY A 16 -55.01 -27.32 3.83
N ARG A 17 -54.91 -28.39 4.65
CA ARG A 17 -55.34 -28.40 6.07
C ARG A 17 -54.43 -27.68 7.09
N TYR A 18 -53.30 -27.11 6.69
CA TYR A 18 -52.36 -26.46 7.62
C TYR A 18 -51.77 -25.16 7.03
N GLY A 19 -52.15 -24.00 7.57
CA GLY A 19 -51.53 -22.69 7.29
C GLY A 19 -50.35 -22.41 8.21
N GLY A 20 -49.34 -21.67 7.72
CA GLY A 20 -48.19 -21.26 8.55
C GLY A 20 -46.91 -20.99 7.77
N PHE A 21 -45.90 -20.48 8.47
CA PHE A 21 -44.54 -20.21 7.99
C PHE A 21 -43.82 -21.51 7.56
N ARG A 22 -43.64 -21.73 6.26
CA ARG A 22 -43.03 -22.97 5.75
C ARG A 22 -42.34 -22.80 4.39
N PHE A 23 -41.41 -23.70 4.12
CA PHE A 23 -40.96 -23.96 2.74
C PHE A 23 -42.03 -24.80 2.02
N THR A 24 -42.41 -24.40 0.81
CA THR A 24 -43.43 -25.09 -0.01
C THR A 24 -42.83 -25.91 -1.14
N ALA A 25 -41.65 -25.53 -1.63
CA ALA A 25 -40.89 -26.27 -2.63
C ALA A 25 -39.39 -26.07 -2.41
N VAL A 26 -38.59 -27.13 -2.57
CA VAL A 26 -37.14 -27.11 -2.28
C VAL A 26 -36.40 -28.00 -3.27
N SER A 27 -35.34 -27.48 -3.88
CA SER A 27 -34.44 -28.28 -4.73
C SER A 27 -33.50 -29.19 -3.93
N PRO A 28 -33.04 -30.32 -4.48
CA PRO A 28 -32.10 -31.21 -3.81
C PRO A 28 -30.88 -30.51 -3.19
N ALA A 29 -30.25 -29.58 -3.91
CA ALA A 29 -29.06 -28.85 -3.46
C ALA A 29 -29.35 -27.87 -2.30
N ALA A 30 -30.60 -27.41 -2.14
CA ALA A 30 -30.99 -26.50 -1.07
C ALA A 30 -31.40 -27.20 0.24
N ARG A 31 -31.78 -28.50 0.19
CA ARG A 31 -32.29 -29.24 1.36
C ARG A 31 -31.35 -29.23 2.58
N PRO A 32 -30.02 -29.41 2.43
CA PRO A 32 -29.11 -29.37 3.58
C PRO A 32 -29.02 -28.00 4.27
N ALA A 33 -29.42 -26.92 3.59
CA ALA A 33 -29.31 -25.55 4.08
C ALA A 33 -30.58 -25.04 4.77
N LEU A 34 -31.70 -25.79 4.76
CA LEU A 34 -33.02 -25.27 5.15
C LEU A 34 -33.08 -24.64 6.54
N GLU A 35 -32.44 -25.24 7.54
CA GLU A 35 -32.43 -24.70 8.90
C GLU A 35 -31.67 -23.36 8.98
N MET A 36 -30.60 -23.21 8.21
CA MET A 36 -29.87 -21.95 8.07
C MET A 36 -30.66 -20.90 7.28
N LEU A 37 -31.50 -21.32 6.32
CA LEU A 37 -32.32 -20.41 5.52
C LEU A 37 -33.50 -19.79 6.30
N ARG A 38 -34.08 -20.52 7.28
CA ARG A 38 -35.25 -20.05 8.06
C ARG A 38 -35.09 -18.62 8.62
N PRO A 39 -34.03 -18.27 9.37
CA PRO A 39 -33.87 -16.91 9.90
C PRO A 39 -33.69 -15.85 8.80
N LEU A 40 -33.13 -16.21 7.64
CA LEU A 40 -32.90 -15.29 6.52
C LEU A 40 -34.17 -14.99 5.73
N THR A 41 -35.14 -15.90 5.77
CA THR A 41 -36.48 -15.67 5.21
C THR A 41 -37.36 -14.82 6.12
N ALA A 42 -36.92 -14.44 7.32
CA ALA A 42 -37.64 -13.52 8.21
C ALA A 42 -37.70 -12.09 7.63
N GLY A 43 -38.74 -11.33 7.94
CA GLY A 43 -38.94 -10.00 7.34
C GLY A 43 -40.26 -9.39 7.77
N THR A 44 -40.26 -8.07 7.91
CA THR A 44 -41.36 -7.30 8.46
C THR A 44 -41.87 -6.34 7.40
N ALA A 45 -43.20 -6.23 7.29
CA ALA A 45 -43.84 -5.26 6.41
C ALA A 45 -43.49 -3.82 6.84
N PRO A 46 -43.27 -2.89 5.90
CA PRO A 46 -43.18 -1.48 6.20
C PRO A 46 -44.35 -0.94 7.03
N PRO A 47 -44.11 0.02 7.93
CA PRO A 47 -45.18 0.71 8.64
C PRO A 47 -46.16 1.38 7.66
N GLY A 48 -47.46 1.16 7.85
CA GLY A 48 -48.52 1.84 7.08
C GLY A 48 -48.81 1.27 5.69
N ALA A 49 -48.19 0.18 5.29
CA ALA A 49 -48.42 -0.41 3.97
C ALA A 49 -49.67 -1.31 3.95
N GLU A 50 -50.57 -1.08 2.99
CA GLU A 50 -51.93 -1.64 3.01
C GLU A 50 -52.20 -2.66 1.88
N GLY A 51 -51.57 -2.52 0.70
CA GLY A 51 -51.76 -3.40 -0.45
C GLY A 51 -50.46 -3.97 -1.05
N PRO A 52 -50.53 -5.07 -1.84
CA PRO A 52 -49.34 -5.70 -2.45
C PRO A 52 -48.54 -4.82 -3.41
N GLY A 53 -49.20 -3.86 -4.08
CA GLY A 53 -48.56 -2.92 -5.00
C GLY A 53 -47.72 -1.83 -4.31
N ASP A 54 -47.88 -1.67 -3.00
CA ASP A 54 -47.18 -0.65 -2.20
C ASP A 54 -45.79 -1.13 -1.73
N PHE A 55 -45.44 -2.41 -1.98
CA PHE A 55 -44.19 -3.02 -1.53
C PHE A 55 -43.25 -3.33 -2.70
N PRO A 56 -42.07 -2.74 -2.76
CA PRO A 56 -41.04 -3.21 -3.66
C PRO A 56 -40.54 -4.58 -3.22
N ALA A 57 -40.06 -5.36 -4.18
CA ALA A 57 -39.37 -6.60 -3.87
C ALA A 57 -38.13 -6.30 -3.00
N VAL A 58 -37.95 -7.07 -1.93
CA VAL A 58 -36.82 -6.93 -1.02
C VAL A 58 -35.79 -7.97 -1.38
N LEU A 59 -34.67 -7.53 -1.94
CA LEU A 59 -33.52 -8.39 -2.19
C LEU A 59 -32.60 -8.30 -0.99
N ALA A 60 -32.24 -9.44 -0.43
CA ALA A 60 -31.14 -9.54 0.52
C ALA A 60 -30.11 -10.56 0.04
N TYR A 61 -28.84 -10.25 0.31
CA TYR A 61 -27.69 -11.11 0.09
C TYR A 61 -26.95 -11.32 1.42
N ASP A 62 -26.70 -12.58 1.75
CA ASP A 62 -26.10 -13.00 2.99
C ASP A 62 -25.04 -14.09 2.79
N ARG A 63 -24.15 -14.21 3.79
CA ARG A 63 -23.09 -15.23 3.87
C ARG A 63 -23.09 -15.84 5.26
N PRO A 64 -24.08 -16.71 5.56
CA PRO A 64 -24.20 -17.32 6.87
C PRO A 64 -23.02 -18.25 7.19
N THR A 65 -22.37 -18.78 6.16
CA THR A 65 -21.14 -19.58 6.26
C THR A 65 -20.18 -19.22 5.13
N GLU A 66 -18.92 -19.63 5.26
CA GLU A 66 -17.91 -19.32 4.25
C GLU A 66 -18.14 -20.03 2.92
N ASP A 67 -18.73 -21.21 2.97
CA ASP A 67 -19.03 -22.08 1.84
C ASP A 67 -20.40 -21.83 1.22
N ARG A 68 -21.21 -20.90 1.77
CA ARG A 68 -22.56 -20.62 1.28
C ARG A 68 -22.84 -19.13 1.13
N ALA A 69 -23.34 -18.81 -0.05
CA ALA A 69 -23.89 -17.52 -0.42
C ALA A 69 -25.41 -17.69 -0.58
N VAL A 70 -26.19 -16.80 0.02
CA VAL A 70 -27.65 -16.89 0.05
C VAL A 70 -28.27 -15.59 -0.45
N TRP A 71 -29.19 -15.71 -1.40
CA TRP A 71 -30.04 -14.61 -1.84
C TRP A 71 -31.48 -14.89 -1.42
N THR A 72 -32.16 -13.85 -1.01
CA THR A 72 -33.61 -13.89 -0.79
C THR A 72 -34.25 -12.77 -1.58
N LEU A 73 -35.31 -13.08 -2.32
CA LEU A 73 -36.17 -12.09 -2.94
C LEU A 73 -37.56 -12.23 -2.33
N THR A 74 -37.90 -11.28 -1.46
CA THR A 74 -39.15 -11.30 -0.71
C THR A 74 -40.14 -10.32 -1.33
N ARG A 75 -41.34 -10.80 -1.63
CA ARG A 75 -42.47 -9.99 -2.10
C ARG A 75 -43.62 -10.10 -1.11
N PHE A 76 -44.24 -8.97 -0.82
CA PHE A 76 -45.45 -8.95 -0.01
C PHE A 76 -46.64 -9.46 -0.82
N THR A 77 -47.42 -10.37 -0.26
CA THR A 77 -48.56 -10.99 -0.95
C THR A 77 -49.90 -10.56 -0.36
N GLY A 78 -49.91 -9.58 0.55
CA GLY A 78 -51.13 -9.00 1.12
C GLY A 78 -51.36 -9.33 2.59
N ARG A 79 -52.61 -9.14 3.02
CA ARG A 79 -53.09 -9.49 4.37
C ARG A 79 -53.51 -10.96 4.40
N ASP A 80 -53.43 -11.60 5.57
CA ASP A 80 -54.04 -12.91 5.77
C ASP A 80 -55.55 -12.82 5.97
N TYR A 81 -56.22 -13.97 6.10
CA TYR A 81 -57.66 -14.06 6.32
C TYR A 81 -58.13 -13.40 7.63
N SER A 82 -57.20 -13.10 8.56
CA SER A 82 -57.48 -12.36 9.80
C SER A 82 -57.33 -10.84 9.63
N GLY A 83 -57.00 -10.37 8.42
CA GLY A 83 -56.72 -8.95 8.14
C GLY A 83 -55.33 -8.51 8.61
N ARG A 84 -54.50 -9.42 9.12
CA ARG A 84 -53.15 -9.13 9.58
C ARG A 84 -52.22 -8.98 8.37
N SER A 85 -51.59 -7.81 8.28
CA SER A 85 -50.52 -7.53 7.33
C SER A 85 -49.30 -8.42 7.65
N GLY A 86 -48.72 -9.08 6.65
CA GLY A 86 -47.52 -9.90 6.87
C GLY A 86 -47.39 -11.14 5.99
N ASN A 87 -48.35 -11.40 5.09
CA ASN A 87 -48.18 -12.49 4.12
C ASN A 87 -47.15 -12.09 3.08
N ARG A 88 -46.24 -13.01 2.81
CA ARG A 88 -45.17 -12.81 1.85
C ARG A 88 -44.75 -14.12 1.24
N PHE A 89 -44.24 -13.99 0.03
CA PHE A 89 -43.53 -15.03 -0.69
C PHE A 89 -42.06 -14.64 -0.73
N CYS A 90 -41.19 -15.59 -0.38
CA CYS A 90 -39.75 -15.44 -0.42
C CYS A 90 -39.19 -16.55 -1.29
N HIS A 91 -38.57 -16.18 -2.41
CA HIS A 91 -37.74 -17.10 -3.17
C HIS A 91 -36.32 -16.99 -2.65
N VAL A 92 -35.70 -18.13 -2.33
CA VAL A 92 -34.33 -18.25 -1.86
C VAL A 92 -33.46 -18.94 -2.90
N LEU A 93 -32.29 -18.38 -3.19
CA LEU A 93 -31.22 -19.05 -3.93
C LEU A 93 -30.04 -19.29 -2.99
N VAL A 94 -29.43 -20.46 -3.07
CA VAL A 94 -28.24 -20.83 -2.29
C VAL A 94 -27.17 -21.40 -3.22
N ALA A 95 -25.95 -20.91 -3.10
CA ALA A 95 -24.84 -21.35 -3.94
C ALA A 95 -23.54 -21.41 -3.16
N ALA A 96 -22.59 -22.21 -3.66
CA ALA A 96 -21.22 -22.15 -3.20
C ALA A 96 -20.52 -20.89 -3.78
N PRO A 97 -19.53 -20.29 -3.10
CA PRO A 97 -18.82 -19.13 -3.61
C PRO A 97 -18.21 -19.31 -5.01
N ALA A 98 -17.78 -20.52 -5.37
CA ALA A 98 -17.23 -20.82 -6.69
C ALA A 98 -18.24 -20.62 -7.83
N GLU A 99 -19.53 -20.78 -7.55
CA GLU A 99 -20.63 -20.55 -8.51
C GLU A 99 -20.85 -19.06 -8.80
N LEU A 100 -20.20 -18.17 -8.03
CA LEU A 100 -20.23 -16.72 -8.24
C LEU A 100 -19.08 -16.20 -9.11
N THR A 101 -18.28 -17.08 -9.70
CA THR A 101 -17.19 -16.66 -10.56
C THR A 101 -17.73 -15.81 -11.71
N GLY A 102 -17.30 -14.55 -11.79
CA GLY A 102 -17.76 -13.57 -12.78
C GLY A 102 -19.13 -12.93 -12.49
N LEU A 103 -19.70 -13.12 -11.29
CA LEU A 103 -20.96 -12.50 -10.87
C LEU A 103 -20.74 -11.62 -9.63
N ARG A 104 -21.40 -10.46 -9.61
CA ARG A 104 -21.60 -9.67 -8.40
C ARG A 104 -22.89 -10.13 -7.71
N PRO A 105 -22.98 -10.10 -6.37
CA PRO A 105 -24.21 -10.52 -5.70
C PRO A 105 -25.45 -9.70 -6.10
N VAL A 106 -25.26 -8.43 -6.47
CA VAL A 106 -26.34 -7.56 -6.95
C VAL A 106 -26.89 -7.97 -8.31
N ASP A 107 -26.09 -8.66 -9.14
CA ASP A 107 -26.47 -9.04 -10.52
C ASP A 107 -27.70 -9.93 -10.55
N LEU A 108 -28.03 -10.61 -9.44
CA LEU A 108 -29.21 -11.43 -9.37
C LEU A 108 -30.51 -10.64 -9.18
N TRP A 109 -30.53 -9.32 -8.91
CA TRP A 109 -31.77 -8.56 -8.60
C TRP A 109 -32.96 -8.84 -9.53
N ASP A 110 -32.70 -9.03 -10.82
CA ASP A 110 -33.72 -9.29 -11.84
C ASP A 110 -33.37 -10.53 -12.68
N SER A 111 -32.77 -11.52 -12.01
CA SER A 111 -32.42 -12.81 -12.60
C SER A 111 -33.68 -13.54 -13.07
N PRO A 112 -33.63 -14.28 -14.21
CA PRO A 112 -34.75 -15.09 -14.67
C PRO A 112 -35.11 -16.24 -13.71
N HIS A 113 -34.24 -16.54 -12.74
CA HIS A 113 -34.47 -17.56 -11.72
C HIS A 113 -35.56 -17.17 -10.71
N TRP A 114 -35.89 -15.87 -10.58
CA TRP A 114 -36.85 -15.42 -9.60
C TRP A 114 -38.30 -15.69 -10.00
N ALA A 115 -38.91 -16.65 -9.31
CA ALA A 115 -40.36 -16.79 -9.30
C ALA A 115 -41.05 -15.56 -8.68
N ALA A 116 -42.21 -15.18 -9.23
CA ALA A 116 -43.08 -14.13 -8.68
C ALA A 116 -44.12 -14.69 -7.68
N VAL A 117 -44.45 -15.98 -7.80
CA VAL A 117 -45.41 -16.70 -6.97
C VAL A 117 -44.85 -18.07 -6.57
N PRO A 118 -45.33 -18.69 -5.48
CA PRO A 118 -44.94 -20.05 -5.13
C PRO A 118 -45.26 -21.05 -6.26
N ALA A 119 -44.46 -22.11 -6.36
CA ALA A 119 -44.76 -23.24 -7.23
C ALA A 119 -46.12 -23.86 -6.86
N ALA A 120 -46.91 -24.26 -7.86
CA ALA A 120 -48.19 -24.95 -7.63
C ALA A 120 -47.94 -26.30 -6.95
N ASP A 121 -48.87 -26.70 -6.06
CA ASP A 121 -48.79 -27.79 -5.07
C ASP A 121 -48.58 -29.22 -5.63
N ASP A 122 -48.22 -29.38 -6.90
CA ASP A 122 -48.17 -30.66 -7.59
C ASP A 122 -46.76 -31.29 -7.57
N GLY A 123 -45.75 -30.53 -7.12
CA GLY A 123 -44.37 -30.99 -7.00
C GLY A 123 -43.59 -30.14 -5.99
N HIS A 124 -43.36 -30.68 -4.79
CA HIS A 124 -42.52 -30.07 -3.75
C HIS A 124 -41.03 -29.92 -4.14
N ASP A 125 -40.65 -30.37 -5.35
CA ASP A 125 -39.29 -30.42 -5.82
C ASP A 125 -39.05 -29.36 -6.91
N LEU A 126 -38.22 -28.37 -6.57
CA LEU A 126 -37.66 -27.45 -7.56
C LEU A 126 -36.42 -28.10 -8.22
N PRO A 127 -36.09 -27.78 -9.47
CA PRO A 127 -34.84 -28.24 -10.05
C PRO A 127 -33.63 -27.57 -9.39
N ASP A 128 -32.50 -28.25 -9.33
CA ASP A 128 -31.22 -27.60 -9.07
C ASP A 128 -30.88 -26.67 -10.24
N LEU A 129 -30.20 -25.57 -9.93
CA LEU A 129 -29.75 -24.62 -10.93
C LEU A 129 -28.33 -24.99 -11.37
N ALA A 130 -28.18 -25.30 -12.66
CA ALA A 130 -26.89 -25.60 -13.27
C ALA A 130 -25.92 -24.41 -13.22
N ARG A 131 -26.47 -23.20 -13.40
CA ARG A 131 -25.74 -21.95 -13.37
C ARG A 131 -26.66 -20.82 -12.90
N LEU A 132 -26.11 -19.90 -12.11
CA LEU A 132 -26.79 -18.64 -11.80
C LEU A 132 -26.66 -17.68 -12.99
N GLU A 133 -27.78 -17.16 -13.45
CA GLU A 133 -27.84 -16.24 -14.59
C GLU A 133 -28.09 -14.83 -14.07
N PRO A 134 -27.27 -13.84 -14.45
CA PRO A 134 -27.48 -12.46 -14.02
C PRO A 134 -28.76 -11.90 -14.65
N GLY A 135 -29.40 -10.98 -13.94
CA GLY A 135 -30.43 -10.11 -14.51
C GLY A 135 -29.84 -9.12 -15.51
N ARG A 136 -30.73 -8.37 -16.19
CA ARG A 136 -30.33 -7.42 -17.26
C ARG A 136 -30.40 -5.95 -16.84
N THR A 137 -30.94 -5.67 -15.66
CA THR A 137 -31.29 -4.30 -15.24
C THR A 137 -30.26 -3.64 -14.35
N VAL A 138 -29.29 -4.39 -13.81
CA VAL A 138 -28.16 -3.87 -13.03
C VAL A 138 -26.86 -4.12 -13.78
N GLY A 139 -25.89 -3.21 -13.62
CA GLY A 139 -24.62 -3.30 -14.33
C GLY A 139 -23.84 -1.97 -14.32
N PRO A 140 -22.63 -1.95 -14.89
CA PRO A 140 -21.77 -0.78 -14.97
C PRO A 140 -22.48 0.44 -15.58
N ASP A 141 -23.24 0.26 -16.66
CA ASP A 141 -23.99 1.33 -17.33
C ASP A 141 -25.00 2.03 -16.41
N ARG A 142 -25.59 1.27 -15.47
CA ARG A 142 -26.53 1.82 -14.50
C ARG A 142 -25.81 2.69 -13.47
N VAL A 143 -24.60 2.30 -13.05
CA VAL A 143 -23.76 3.08 -12.15
C VAL A 143 -23.29 4.37 -12.83
N SER A 144 -22.81 4.28 -14.08
CA SER A 144 -22.42 5.46 -14.88
C SER A 144 -23.57 6.45 -15.00
N ARG A 145 -24.78 5.98 -15.35
CA ARG A 145 -25.98 6.85 -15.42
C ARG A 145 -26.35 7.47 -14.08
N LEU A 146 -26.30 6.70 -12.99
CA LEU A 146 -26.56 7.20 -11.64
C LEU A 146 -25.64 8.37 -11.29
N LEU A 147 -24.34 8.22 -11.56
CA LEU A 147 -23.33 9.24 -11.25
C LEU A 147 -23.40 10.44 -12.21
N GLN A 148 -23.70 10.22 -13.49
CA GLN A 148 -23.96 11.31 -14.44
C GLN A 148 -25.15 12.18 -14.00
N VAL A 149 -26.25 11.56 -13.59
CA VAL A 149 -27.45 12.29 -13.13
C VAL A 149 -27.20 13.00 -11.80
N SER A 150 -26.46 12.35 -10.90
CA SER A 150 -26.21 12.88 -9.54
C SER A 150 -25.06 13.89 -9.49
N GLY A 151 -24.20 13.91 -10.51
CA GLY A 151 -23.01 14.74 -10.62
C GLY A 151 -22.02 14.56 -9.46
N GLU A 152 -21.25 15.61 -9.22
CA GLU A 152 -20.27 15.71 -8.13
C GLU A 152 -20.84 15.37 -6.73
N PRO A 153 -22.07 15.78 -6.35
CA PRO A 153 -22.65 15.32 -5.09
C PRO A 153 -22.89 13.82 -5.02
N GLY A 154 -23.19 13.17 -6.15
CA GLY A 154 -23.26 11.71 -6.24
C GLY A 154 -21.89 11.06 -6.03
N ALA A 155 -20.84 11.59 -6.63
CA ALA A 155 -19.47 11.10 -6.43
C ALA A 155 -19.06 11.15 -4.94
N ARG A 156 -19.34 12.27 -4.26
CA ARG A 156 -19.10 12.40 -2.81
C ARG A 156 -19.93 11.44 -1.95
N LEU A 157 -21.18 11.17 -2.35
CA LEU A 157 -22.00 10.17 -1.68
C LEU A 157 -21.44 8.77 -1.87
N LEU A 158 -20.95 8.43 -3.07
CA LEU A 158 -20.28 7.16 -3.34
C LEU A 158 -19.02 7.01 -2.50
N GLU A 159 -18.18 8.04 -2.43
CA GLU A 159 -16.96 8.07 -1.60
C GLU A 159 -17.31 7.80 -0.13
N ARG A 160 -18.31 8.50 0.42
CA ARG A 160 -18.72 8.29 1.81
C ARG A 160 -19.28 6.89 2.04
N LEU A 161 -20.12 6.41 1.14
CA LEU A 161 -20.71 5.07 1.22
C LEU A 161 -19.62 3.99 1.15
N LEU A 162 -18.64 4.12 0.26
CA LEU A 162 -17.51 3.21 0.15
C LEU A 162 -16.63 3.25 1.39
N ALA A 163 -16.35 4.42 1.95
CA ALA A 163 -15.54 4.54 3.16
C ALA A 163 -16.16 3.76 4.33
N GLU A 164 -17.46 3.93 4.59
CA GLU A 164 -18.14 3.20 5.65
C GLU A 164 -18.32 1.71 5.32
N THR A 165 -18.55 1.36 4.05
CA THR A 165 -18.63 -0.04 3.63
C THR A 165 -17.31 -0.77 3.85
N LEU A 166 -16.18 -0.14 3.50
CA LEU A 166 -14.85 -0.72 3.71
C LEU A 166 -14.53 -0.90 5.19
N ARG A 167 -14.91 0.06 6.06
CA ARG A 167 -14.80 -0.10 7.52
C ARG A 167 -15.63 -1.28 8.03
N ALA A 168 -16.89 -1.39 7.58
CA ALA A 168 -17.76 -2.48 7.97
C ALA A 168 -17.21 -3.84 7.52
N LEU A 169 -16.74 -3.96 6.27
CA LEU A 169 -16.10 -5.15 5.73
C LEU A 169 -14.81 -5.52 6.50
N ALA A 170 -14.05 -4.53 6.97
CA ALA A 170 -12.85 -4.77 7.77
C ALA A 170 -13.15 -5.14 9.24
N GLY A 171 -14.42 -5.14 9.66
CA GLY A 171 -14.81 -5.33 11.06
C GLY A 171 -14.49 -4.13 11.97
N GLU A 172 -14.21 -2.97 11.38
CA GLU A 172 -13.82 -1.73 12.08
C GLU A 172 -15.04 -0.90 12.53
N GLY A 173 -16.25 -1.28 12.12
CA GLY A 173 -17.48 -0.54 12.43
C GLY A 173 -18.76 -1.28 12.05
N PRO A 174 -19.93 -0.73 12.41
CA PRO A 174 -21.22 -1.28 12.01
C PRO A 174 -21.50 -1.05 10.52
N GLY A 175 -22.47 -1.79 9.98
CA GLY A 175 -22.98 -1.57 8.61
C GLY A 175 -23.66 -0.21 8.41
N VAL A 176 -23.82 0.15 7.14
CA VAL A 176 -24.38 1.43 6.69
C VAL A 176 -25.88 1.29 6.41
N THR A 177 -26.67 2.23 6.93
CA THR A 177 -28.09 2.32 6.63
C THR A 177 -28.34 3.40 5.57
N LEU A 178 -28.86 2.99 4.42
CA LEU A 178 -29.30 3.84 3.32
C LEU A 178 -30.77 4.21 3.52
N VAL A 179 -31.09 5.50 3.50
CA VAL A 179 -32.46 5.98 3.76
C VAL A 179 -33.07 6.52 2.48
N SER A 180 -34.13 5.89 1.98
CA SER A 180 -34.88 6.40 0.82
C SER A 180 -36.36 6.05 0.92
N GLU A 181 -37.20 6.91 0.36
CA GLU A 181 -38.62 6.60 0.12
C GLU A 181 -38.80 5.65 -1.08
N ASP A 182 -37.82 5.60 -1.99
CA ASP A 182 -37.81 4.73 -3.16
C ASP A 182 -36.72 3.65 -3.01
N PRO A 183 -37.09 2.39 -2.75
CA PRO A 183 -36.13 1.30 -2.61
C PRO A 183 -35.34 0.98 -3.88
N SER A 184 -35.80 1.44 -5.06
CA SER A 184 -35.01 1.35 -6.30
C SER A 184 -33.74 2.18 -6.21
N ARG A 185 -33.78 3.33 -5.52
CA ARG A 185 -32.58 4.14 -5.26
C ARG A 185 -31.61 3.42 -4.33
N VAL A 186 -32.11 2.72 -3.32
CA VAL A 186 -31.24 1.92 -2.44
C VAL A 186 -30.50 0.86 -3.28
N LEU A 187 -31.21 0.17 -4.16
CA LEU A 187 -30.59 -0.79 -5.08
C LEU A 187 -29.54 -0.13 -5.99
N ASP A 188 -29.80 1.07 -6.53
CA ASP A 188 -28.85 1.80 -7.38
C ASP A 188 -27.52 2.04 -6.66
N TRP A 189 -27.58 2.49 -5.40
CA TRP A 189 -26.40 2.75 -4.59
C TRP A 189 -25.69 1.48 -4.11
N ILE A 190 -26.43 0.41 -3.79
CA ILE A 190 -25.84 -0.92 -3.54
C ILE A 190 -25.13 -1.43 -4.80
N THR A 191 -25.72 -1.21 -5.98
CA THR A 191 -25.11 -1.56 -7.27
C THR A 191 -23.80 -0.80 -7.47
N ALA A 192 -23.81 0.52 -7.24
CA ALA A 192 -22.60 1.34 -7.33
C ALA A 192 -21.47 0.82 -6.44
N VAL A 193 -21.77 0.46 -5.18
CA VAL A 193 -20.78 -0.15 -4.27
C VAL A 193 -20.28 -1.49 -4.79
N CYS A 194 -21.19 -2.38 -5.19
CA CYS A 194 -20.82 -3.72 -5.67
C CYS A 194 -19.87 -3.66 -6.89
N TYR A 195 -20.04 -2.67 -7.76
CA TYR A 195 -19.23 -2.49 -8.97
C TYR A 195 -17.98 -1.64 -8.75
N ALA A 196 -17.92 -0.81 -7.69
CA ALA A 196 -16.71 -0.08 -7.31
C ALA A 196 -15.67 -0.95 -6.59
N LEU A 197 -16.08 -2.05 -5.95
CA LEU A 197 -15.15 -2.97 -5.30
C LEU A 197 -14.58 -4.00 -6.29
N PRO A 198 -13.44 -4.66 -6.00
CA PRO A 198 -13.03 -5.88 -6.71
C PRO A 198 -14.04 -7.01 -6.53
N ALA A 199 -14.19 -7.90 -7.53
CA ALA A 199 -15.23 -8.95 -7.56
C ALA A 199 -15.21 -9.85 -6.32
N GLY A 200 -14.04 -10.33 -5.93
CA GLY A 200 -13.89 -11.16 -4.75
C GLY A 200 -14.21 -10.45 -3.43
N LEU A 201 -14.05 -9.12 -3.35
CA LEU A 201 -14.43 -8.35 -2.17
C LEU A 201 -15.93 -8.04 -2.16
N ALA A 202 -16.51 -7.67 -3.31
CA ALA A 202 -17.95 -7.48 -3.44
C ALA A 202 -18.74 -8.77 -3.15
N ALA A 203 -18.20 -9.93 -3.51
CA ALA A 203 -18.79 -11.23 -3.18
C ALA A 203 -18.94 -11.48 -1.67
N ARG A 204 -18.29 -10.67 -0.82
CA ARG A 204 -18.31 -10.77 0.65
C ARG A 204 -19.13 -9.69 1.34
N LEU A 205 -19.54 -8.69 0.57
CA LEU A 205 -20.54 -7.74 1.00
C LEU A 205 -21.80 -8.49 1.40
N THR A 206 -22.55 -7.99 2.36
CA THR A 206 -23.88 -8.51 2.71
C THR A 206 -24.80 -7.32 2.72
N PHE A 207 -25.99 -7.47 2.18
CA PHE A 207 -26.89 -6.32 2.05
C PHE A 207 -28.36 -6.71 2.06
N THR A 208 -29.22 -5.74 2.34
CA THR A 208 -30.65 -5.80 2.04
C THR A 208 -31.11 -4.49 1.41
N THR A 209 -31.94 -4.55 0.37
CA THR A 209 -32.53 -3.34 -0.24
C THR A 209 -33.57 -2.69 0.67
N TYR A 210 -34.07 -3.40 1.68
CA TYR A 210 -35.03 -2.87 2.64
C TYR A 210 -35.08 -3.67 3.96
N THR A 211 -35.21 -2.96 5.08
CA THR A 211 -35.60 -3.49 6.39
C THR A 211 -36.49 -2.50 7.13
N ALA A 212 -37.48 -3.00 7.87
CA ALA A 212 -38.29 -2.18 8.78
C ALA A 212 -37.67 -2.05 10.19
N ARG A 213 -36.58 -2.78 10.45
CA ARG A 213 -35.92 -2.89 11.75
C ARG A 213 -34.41 -2.65 11.62
N PRO A 214 -33.98 -1.45 11.22
CA PRO A 214 -32.56 -1.16 11.02
C PRO A 214 -31.73 -1.29 12.32
N GLN A 215 -32.36 -1.27 13.50
CA GLN A 215 -31.67 -1.53 14.77
C GLN A 215 -31.22 -2.99 14.96
N ASP A 216 -31.82 -3.94 14.25
CA ASP A 216 -31.54 -5.38 14.36
C ASP A 216 -30.67 -5.87 13.19
N GLU A 217 -30.41 -5.01 12.21
CA GLU A 217 -29.71 -5.34 10.99
C GLU A 217 -28.19 -5.41 11.22
N ARG A 218 -27.56 -6.48 10.71
CA ARG A 218 -26.14 -6.77 10.90
C ARG A 218 -25.37 -6.79 9.58
N ARG A 219 -26.06 -6.66 8.46
CA ARG A 219 -25.45 -6.62 7.12
C ARG A 219 -24.62 -5.36 6.92
N HIS A 220 -23.67 -5.43 5.99
CA HIS A 220 -22.81 -4.30 5.66
C HIS A 220 -23.58 -3.11 5.09
N LEU A 221 -24.64 -3.36 4.30
CA LEU A 221 -25.53 -2.33 3.76
C LEU A 221 -27.01 -2.67 4.01
N ALA A 222 -27.80 -1.69 4.38
CA ALA A 222 -29.23 -1.89 4.60
C ALA A 222 -30.06 -0.69 4.14
N GLY A 223 -31.05 -0.91 3.29
CA GLY A 223 -32.07 0.09 2.99
C GLY A 223 -33.10 0.21 4.10
N THR A 224 -33.59 1.42 4.36
CA THR A 224 -34.73 1.65 5.25
C THR A 224 -35.52 2.88 4.82
N LEU A 225 -36.76 2.98 5.29
CA LEU A 225 -37.59 4.17 5.09
C LEU A 225 -37.25 5.28 6.09
N PRO A 226 -37.44 6.57 5.73
CA PRO A 226 -37.16 7.71 6.61
C PRO A 226 -37.74 7.61 8.02
N GLN A 227 -38.96 7.09 8.17
CA GLN A 227 -39.68 7.00 9.45
C GLN A 227 -39.02 6.04 10.44
N THR A 228 -38.16 5.14 9.96
CA THR A 228 -37.48 4.13 10.78
C THR A 228 -35.97 4.35 10.87
N ALA A 229 -35.42 5.29 10.09
CA ALA A 229 -33.99 5.57 10.01
C ALA A 229 -33.35 5.92 11.36
N GLY A 230 -34.06 6.66 12.22
CA GLY A 230 -33.56 7.05 13.55
C GLY A 230 -33.31 5.89 14.53
N ARG A 231 -33.66 4.65 14.16
CA ARG A 231 -33.39 3.44 14.95
C ARG A 231 -32.10 2.74 14.54
N ALA A 232 -31.48 3.11 13.41
CA ALA A 232 -30.23 2.51 12.96
C ALA A 232 -29.10 2.70 13.98
N ARG A 233 -28.26 1.66 14.14
CA ARG A 233 -27.11 1.69 15.08
C ARG A 233 -25.82 2.23 14.46
N GLY A 234 -25.71 2.21 13.13
CA GLY A 234 -24.51 2.60 12.39
C GLY A 234 -24.68 3.91 11.60
N PRO A 235 -23.74 4.22 10.70
CA PRO A 235 -23.84 5.37 9.80
C PRO A 235 -25.15 5.37 9.01
N VAL A 236 -25.82 6.52 8.97
CA VAL A 236 -27.08 6.71 8.25
C VAL A 236 -26.84 7.68 7.09
N LEU A 237 -27.12 7.24 5.86
CA LEU A 237 -26.93 8.01 4.63
C LEU A 237 -28.27 8.22 3.90
N PRO A 238 -28.83 9.43 3.90
CA PRO A 238 -30.05 9.74 3.16
C PRO A 238 -29.81 9.84 1.65
N LEU A 239 -30.67 9.18 0.86
CA LEU A 239 -30.68 9.13 -0.60
C LEU A 239 -31.79 10.04 -1.17
N GLY A 240 -31.78 11.32 -0.77
CA GLY A 240 -32.80 12.30 -1.13
C GLY A 240 -32.62 12.90 -2.54
N PRO A 241 -33.69 13.45 -3.16
CA PRO A 241 -33.58 14.19 -4.43
C PRO A 241 -32.69 15.44 -4.35
N ALA A 242 -32.39 15.92 -3.14
CA ALA A 242 -31.56 17.09 -2.88
C ALA A 242 -30.11 16.74 -2.50
N CYS A 243 -29.60 15.55 -2.83
CA CYS A 243 -28.14 15.30 -2.71
C CYS A 243 -27.31 16.34 -3.48
N GLY A 244 -27.87 17.10 -4.43
CA GLY A 244 -27.23 18.24 -5.09
C GLY A 244 -27.61 19.66 -4.62
N THR A 245 -28.54 19.84 -3.68
CA THR A 245 -28.93 21.17 -3.19
C THR A 245 -29.21 21.13 -1.69
N ALA A 246 -28.16 21.25 -0.88
CA ALA A 246 -28.30 21.48 0.54
C ALA A 246 -29.04 22.81 0.79
N ARG A 247 -30.30 22.74 1.22
CA ARG A 247 -30.78 23.71 2.21
C ARG A 247 -30.38 23.15 3.56
N ALA A 248 -29.42 23.83 4.18
CA ALA A 248 -28.98 23.63 5.54
C ALA A 248 -30.19 23.45 6.48
N GLY A 249 -30.31 22.25 7.04
CA GLY A 249 -31.45 21.86 7.86
C GLY A 249 -31.22 20.53 8.54
N GLY A 250 -30.22 20.47 9.42
CA GLY A 250 -30.25 19.59 10.59
C GLY A 250 -29.88 18.12 10.40
N LEU A 251 -28.86 17.79 9.60
CA LEU A 251 -28.00 16.68 10.03
C LEU A 251 -27.02 17.27 11.05
N PRO A 252 -26.96 16.78 12.30
CA PRO A 252 -25.87 17.15 13.17
C PRO A 252 -24.55 16.80 12.45
N PRO A 253 -23.49 17.61 12.59
CA PRO A 253 -22.15 17.24 12.14
C PRO A 253 -21.66 16.08 13.02
N ALA A 254 -22.28 14.90 12.85
CA ALA A 254 -21.72 13.67 13.35
C ALA A 254 -20.37 13.54 12.65
N ALA A 255 -19.30 13.60 13.46
CA ALA A 255 -17.90 13.56 13.07
C ALA A 255 -17.75 12.90 11.70
N VAL A 256 -17.53 13.73 10.67
CA VAL A 256 -17.30 13.25 9.32
C VAL A 256 -16.04 12.43 9.41
N ALA A 257 -16.19 11.11 9.48
CA ALA A 257 -15.05 10.23 9.51
C ALA A 257 -14.23 10.54 8.26
N PRO A 258 -12.92 10.81 8.40
CA PRO A 258 -12.10 11.25 7.29
C PRO A 258 -12.24 10.25 6.14
N ALA A 259 -12.38 10.79 4.93
CA ALA A 259 -12.61 9.97 3.76
C ALA A 259 -11.39 9.07 3.54
N CYS A 260 -11.61 7.76 3.47
CA CYS A 260 -10.57 6.80 3.19
C CYS A 260 -10.03 7.05 1.77
N PRO A 261 -8.70 7.18 1.55
CA PRO A 261 -8.11 7.39 0.22
C PRO A 261 -8.60 6.39 -0.82
N ALA A 262 -8.79 5.13 -0.43
CA ALA A 262 -9.32 4.09 -1.31
C ALA A 262 -10.73 4.39 -1.79
N ALA A 263 -11.60 4.83 -0.88
CA ALA A 263 -12.98 5.18 -1.22
C ALA A 263 -13.02 6.39 -2.17
N ARG A 264 -12.16 7.38 -1.94
CA ARG A 264 -12.00 8.55 -2.81
C ARG A 264 -11.53 8.16 -4.20
N PHE A 265 -10.47 7.37 -4.28
CA PHE A 265 -9.93 6.87 -5.55
C PHE A 265 -11.00 6.13 -6.36
N LEU A 266 -11.71 5.17 -5.74
CA LEU A 266 -12.73 4.37 -6.41
C LEU A 266 -13.94 5.21 -6.85
N ALA A 267 -14.42 6.12 -6.00
CA ALA A 267 -15.53 7.00 -6.34
C ALA A 267 -15.17 7.97 -7.48
N ARG A 268 -13.95 8.52 -7.43
CA ARG A 268 -13.43 9.40 -8.48
C ARG A 268 -13.25 8.66 -9.80
N ALA A 269 -12.66 7.46 -9.80
CA ALA A 269 -12.51 6.66 -11.01
C ALA A 269 -13.86 6.42 -11.70
N TRP A 270 -14.91 6.13 -10.94
CA TRP A 270 -16.27 6.03 -11.45
C TRP A 270 -16.84 7.36 -11.98
N ALA A 271 -16.64 8.46 -11.25
CA ALA A 271 -17.12 9.78 -11.65
C ALA A 271 -16.44 10.28 -12.94
N ASP A 272 -15.14 10.00 -13.07
CA ASP A 272 -14.31 10.37 -14.22
C ASP A 272 -14.47 9.38 -15.40
N GLY A 273 -15.13 8.24 -15.20
CA GLY A 273 -15.28 7.18 -16.21
C GLY A 273 -14.00 6.38 -16.48
N ASP A 274 -13.02 6.44 -15.58
CA ASP A 274 -11.73 5.74 -15.66
C ASP A 274 -11.89 4.29 -15.18
N LEU A 275 -12.58 3.47 -15.97
CA LEU A 275 -12.81 2.06 -15.66
C LEU A 275 -11.51 1.25 -15.64
N ASP A 276 -10.51 1.65 -16.42
CA ASP A 276 -9.16 1.06 -16.41
C ASP A 276 -8.49 1.21 -15.02
N ALA A 277 -8.76 2.29 -14.29
CA ALA A 277 -8.30 2.46 -12.90
C ALA A 277 -8.90 1.43 -11.95
N LEU A 278 -10.20 1.16 -12.11
CA LEU A 278 -10.93 0.21 -11.29
C LEU A 278 -10.44 -1.22 -11.57
N ASP A 279 -10.25 -1.56 -12.84
CA ASP A 279 -9.70 -2.86 -13.26
C ASP A 279 -8.26 -3.02 -12.75
N THR A 280 -7.44 -1.98 -12.84
CA THR A 280 -6.07 -2.00 -12.29
C THR A 280 -6.06 -2.20 -10.77
N ALA A 281 -6.97 -1.54 -10.04
CA ALA A 281 -7.11 -1.72 -8.60
C ALA A 281 -7.60 -3.13 -8.25
N ALA A 282 -8.50 -3.70 -9.05
CA ALA A 282 -8.98 -5.06 -8.91
C ALA A 282 -7.87 -6.08 -9.16
N ASP A 283 -7.08 -5.92 -10.23
CA ASP A 283 -5.94 -6.79 -10.55
C ASP A 283 -4.90 -6.80 -9.41
N LEU A 284 -4.56 -5.62 -8.87
CA LEU A 284 -3.65 -5.49 -7.73
C LEU A 284 -4.22 -6.19 -6.49
N TRP A 285 -5.51 -6.01 -6.23
CA TRP A 285 -6.19 -6.66 -5.14
C TRP A 285 -6.18 -8.20 -5.30
N GLU A 286 -6.46 -8.73 -6.49
CA GLU A 286 -6.47 -10.16 -6.77
C GLU A 286 -5.08 -10.78 -6.63
N ALA A 287 -4.05 -10.12 -7.18
CA ALA A 287 -2.67 -10.56 -7.12
C ALA A 287 -2.07 -10.51 -5.70
N ALA A 288 -2.66 -9.71 -4.80
CA ALA A 288 -2.14 -9.54 -3.45
C ALA A 288 -2.08 -10.87 -2.68
N PRO A 289 -0.96 -11.16 -2.01
CA PRO A 289 -0.87 -12.30 -1.11
C PRO A 289 -1.87 -12.11 0.04
N ARG A 290 -2.56 -13.19 0.42
CA ARG A 290 -3.54 -13.21 1.50
C ARG A 290 -3.18 -14.32 2.45
N ASP A 291 -3.01 -13.97 3.72
CA ASP A 291 -2.81 -14.91 4.81
C ASP A 291 -4.05 -14.89 5.72
N GLY A 292 -4.44 -16.05 6.25
CA GLY A 292 -5.40 -16.14 7.35
C GLY A 292 -6.75 -16.79 7.03
N THR A 293 -7.57 -16.86 8.08
CA THR A 293 -8.94 -17.41 8.06
C THR A 293 -9.92 -16.43 7.40
N SER A 294 -11.18 -16.79 7.17
CA SER A 294 -12.05 -15.94 6.35
C SER A 294 -12.30 -14.54 6.91
N ALA A 295 -12.67 -14.37 8.20
CA ALA A 295 -12.90 -13.03 8.74
C ALA A 295 -11.64 -12.15 8.64
N GLU A 296 -10.48 -12.72 8.95
CA GLU A 296 -9.17 -12.07 8.78
C GLU A 296 -8.89 -11.76 7.31
N ALA A 297 -9.28 -12.64 6.38
CA ALA A 297 -9.14 -12.42 4.96
C ALA A 297 -10.01 -11.25 4.46
N ALA A 298 -11.08 -10.86 5.16
CA ALA A 298 -11.89 -9.66 4.80
C ALA A 298 -11.15 -8.41 5.16
N ALA A 299 -10.71 -8.32 6.40
CA ALA A 299 -9.89 -7.23 6.87
C ALA A 299 -8.60 -7.11 6.05
N GLU A 300 -7.91 -8.22 5.76
CA GLU A 300 -6.71 -8.22 4.90
C GLU A 300 -7.04 -7.85 3.45
N GLY A 301 -8.18 -8.33 2.92
CA GLY A 301 -8.66 -7.92 1.60
C GLY A 301 -8.93 -6.41 1.52
N VAL A 302 -9.52 -5.81 2.55
CA VAL A 302 -9.75 -4.36 2.63
C VAL A 302 -8.42 -3.61 2.76
N ARG A 303 -7.49 -4.05 3.60
CA ARG A 303 -6.13 -3.47 3.71
C ARG A 303 -5.39 -3.52 2.38
N GLY A 304 -5.43 -4.66 1.69
CA GLY A 304 -4.84 -4.83 0.36
C GLY A 304 -5.45 -3.88 -0.67
N LEU A 305 -6.78 -3.69 -0.65
CA LEU A 305 -7.44 -2.71 -1.52
C LEU A 305 -7.03 -1.28 -1.17
N ARG A 306 -6.95 -0.95 0.13
CA ARG A 306 -6.51 0.38 0.58
C ARG A 306 -5.09 0.69 0.12
N ALA A 307 -4.16 -0.25 0.27
CA ALA A 307 -2.79 -0.11 -0.21
C ALA A 307 -2.71 -0.01 -1.74
N ALA A 308 -3.48 -0.83 -2.47
CA ALA A 308 -3.53 -0.78 -3.93
C ALA A 308 -4.05 0.58 -4.42
N CYS A 309 -5.18 1.06 -3.89
CA CYS A 309 -5.71 2.37 -4.24
C CYS A 309 -4.75 3.50 -3.84
N ALA A 310 -4.13 3.46 -2.66
CA ALA A 310 -3.14 4.47 -2.26
C ALA A 310 -1.93 4.49 -3.20
N LEU A 311 -1.44 3.32 -3.61
CA LEU A 311 -0.37 3.18 -4.60
C LEU A 311 -0.80 3.79 -5.94
N LEU A 312 -2.05 3.62 -6.37
CA LEU A 312 -2.58 4.18 -7.62
C LEU A 312 -3.02 5.65 -7.53
N ASP A 313 -3.36 6.15 -6.34
CA ASP A 313 -3.91 7.50 -6.11
C ASP A 313 -2.86 8.57 -5.83
N ALA A 314 -1.59 8.19 -5.61
CA ALA A 314 -0.45 9.12 -5.41
C ALA A 314 -0.26 10.14 -6.56
N GLY A 315 -1.19 11.08 -6.71
CA GLY A 315 -1.08 12.28 -7.51
C GLY A 315 0.03 13.16 -6.95
N PRO A 316 0.28 14.34 -7.56
CA PRO A 316 1.34 15.24 -7.13
C PRO A 316 1.22 15.41 -5.62
N ALA A 317 2.29 15.06 -4.88
CA ALA A 317 2.33 15.18 -3.44
C ALA A 317 1.87 16.60 -3.12
N ARG A 318 0.64 16.75 -2.59
CA ARG A 318 0.16 18.07 -2.18
C ARG A 318 1.16 18.56 -1.15
N GLU A 319 1.73 19.73 -1.39
CA GLU A 319 2.64 20.32 -0.43
C GLU A 319 1.95 20.38 0.94
N PRO A 320 2.67 20.10 2.03
CA PRO A 320 2.09 20.02 3.37
C PRO A 320 1.32 21.29 3.79
N GLU A 321 1.58 22.43 3.13
CA GLU A 321 0.89 23.71 3.37
C GLU A 321 -0.56 23.75 2.86
N ASP A 322 -0.91 22.94 1.85
CA ASP A 322 -2.28 22.86 1.29
C ASP A 322 -3.16 21.81 2.00
N ARG A 323 -2.65 21.16 3.05
CA ARG A 323 -3.49 20.30 3.90
C ARG A 323 -4.35 21.20 4.79
N PRO A 324 -5.70 21.12 4.70
CA PRO A 324 -6.53 21.86 5.63
C PRO A 324 -6.20 21.39 7.04
N ALA A 325 -5.70 22.31 7.87
CA ALA A 325 -5.52 22.05 9.29
C ALA A 325 -6.87 21.61 9.86
N GLY A 326 -6.94 20.36 10.33
CA GLY A 326 -8.11 19.90 11.07
C GLY A 326 -8.37 20.84 12.26
N PRO A 327 -9.63 21.00 12.70
CA PRO A 327 -10.01 21.93 13.76
C PRO A 327 -9.23 21.72 15.08
N ASP A 328 -8.59 20.56 15.26
CA ASP A 328 -7.84 20.20 16.47
C ASP A 328 -6.31 20.13 16.28
N GLY A 329 -5.76 20.59 15.13
CA GLY A 329 -4.30 20.61 14.90
C GLY A 329 -3.61 19.24 14.86
N THR A 330 -4.36 18.14 14.93
CA THR A 330 -3.88 16.81 14.60
C THR A 330 -3.97 16.64 13.09
N ALA A 331 -2.83 16.54 12.41
CA ALA A 331 -2.82 16.10 11.03
C ALA A 331 -3.54 14.74 10.97
N ASP A 332 -4.51 14.62 10.07
CA ASP A 332 -5.44 13.50 9.96
C ASP A 332 -4.69 12.16 9.95
N ASP A 333 -4.70 11.47 11.10
CA ASP A 333 -3.88 10.30 11.42
C ASP A 333 -4.21 9.09 10.50
N ALA A 334 -5.32 9.17 9.76
CA ALA A 334 -5.79 8.16 8.82
C ALA A 334 -5.06 8.18 7.47
N ASP A 335 -4.69 9.36 6.93
CA ASP A 335 -3.97 9.47 5.65
C ASP A 335 -2.51 9.01 5.80
N CYS A 336 -1.90 9.26 6.97
CA CYS A 336 -0.56 8.77 7.32
C CYS A 336 -0.51 7.24 7.48
N ARG A 337 -1.59 6.61 7.98
CA ARG A 337 -1.65 5.14 8.14
C ARG A 337 -1.79 4.42 6.79
N ALA A 338 -2.61 4.92 5.87
CA ALA A 338 -2.76 4.30 4.55
C ALA A 338 -1.47 4.36 3.71
N GLY A 339 -0.73 5.48 3.77
CA GLY A 339 0.59 5.58 3.14
C GLY A 339 1.65 4.70 3.79
N GLY A 340 1.59 4.50 5.11
CA GLY A 340 2.49 3.60 5.84
C GLY A 340 2.27 2.11 5.54
N GLU A 341 1.07 1.73 5.10
CA GLU A 341 0.76 0.34 4.76
C GLU A 341 1.32 -0.08 3.39
N VAL A 342 1.47 0.84 2.42
CA VAL A 342 1.94 0.53 1.06
C VAL A 342 3.31 -0.14 1.04
N PRO A 343 4.36 0.37 1.72
CA PRO A 343 5.66 -0.30 1.76
C PRO A 343 5.58 -1.72 2.31
N SER A 344 4.86 -1.92 3.43
CA SER A 344 4.69 -3.24 4.04
C SER A 344 3.94 -4.22 3.14
N TRP A 345 2.97 -3.72 2.37
CA TRP A 345 2.19 -4.51 1.42
C TRP A 345 3.02 -4.91 0.21
N LEU A 346 3.84 -4.00 -0.33
CA LEU A 346 4.82 -4.32 -1.37
C LEU A 346 5.88 -5.31 -0.89
N ASP A 347 6.33 -5.22 0.36
CA ASP A 347 7.25 -6.21 0.94
C ASP A 347 6.64 -7.62 0.95
N ARG A 348 5.32 -7.75 1.21
CA ARG A 348 4.62 -9.05 1.11
C ARG A 348 4.58 -9.57 -0.33
N PHE A 349 4.37 -8.71 -1.32
CA PHE A 349 4.47 -9.09 -2.74
C PHE A 349 5.86 -9.64 -3.09
N ALA A 350 6.90 -8.94 -2.64
CA ALA A 350 8.29 -9.33 -2.88
C ALA A 350 8.61 -10.66 -2.19
N ALA A 351 8.20 -10.83 -0.93
CA ALA A 351 8.39 -12.06 -0.17
C ALA A 351 7.66 -13.26 -0.82
N ALA A 352 6.51 -13.03 -1.46
CA ALA A 352 5.78 -14.04 -2.22
C ALA A 352 6.38 -14.32 -3.61
N GLY A 353 7.46 -13.63 -4.00
CA GLY A 353 8.08 -13.76 -5.33
C GLY A 353 7.18 -13.31 -6.49
N ARG A 354 6.19 -12.45 -6.22
CA ARG A 354 5.22 -11.97 -7.21
C ARG A 354 5.62 -10.62 -7.77
N THR A 355 5.38 -10.39 -9.06
CA THR A 355 5.44 -9.06 -9.68
C THR A 355 4.08 -8.38 -9.65
N LEU A 356 4.04 -7.07 -9.81
CA LEU A 356 2.77 -6.35 -9.99
C LEU A 356 2.12 -6.73 -11.33
N PRO A 357 0.78 -6.76 -11.43
CA PRO A 357 0.06 -6.95 -12.70
C PRO A 357 0.47 -5.94 -13.77
N GLU A 358 0.41 -6.33 -15.04
CA GLU A 358 0.82 -5.48 -16.17
C GLU A 358 0.00 -4.18 -16.26
N SER A 359 -1.30 -4.24 -15.97
CA SER A 359 -2.19 -3.07 -15.86
C SER A 359 -1.64 -2.02 -14.88
N ALA A 360 -1.24 -2.47 -13.69
CA ALA A 360 -0.64 -1.62 -12.67
C ALA A 360 0.73 -1.09 -13.10
N GLN A 361 1.58 -1.94 -13.68
CA GLN A 361 2.89 -1.52 -14.16
C GLN A 361 2.78 -0.41 -15.22
N ARG A 362 1.89 -0.55 -16.20
CA ARG A 362 1.65 0.46 -17.24
C ARG A 362 1.14 1.76 -16.66
N ARG A 363 0.17 1.69 -15.73
CA ARG A 363 -0.40 2.89 -15.09
C ARG A 363 0.63 3.61 -14.22
N LEU A 364 1.46 2.88 -13.49
CA LEU A 364 2.53 3.46 -12.68
C LEU A 364 3.65 4.07 -13.55
N ALA A 365 4.02 3.43 -14.66
CA ALA A 365 5.04 3.95 -15.59
C ALA A 365 4.62 5.24 -16.32
N GLY A 366 3.32 5.48 -16.45
CA GLY A 366 2.78 6.72 -17.02
C GLY A 366 2.73 7.89 -16.04
N ARG A 367 3.13 7.72 -14.77
CA ARG A 367 3.05 8.79 -13.76
C ARG A 367 4.19 9.78 -13.91
N ALA A 368 3.84 11.06 -13.83
CA ALA A 368 4.81 12.15 -13.76
C ALA A 368 5.30 12.46 -12.33
N VAL A 369 4.68 11.87 -11.30
CA VAL A 369 4.89 12.24 -9.89
C VAL A 369 5.75 11.19 -9.19
N PRO A 370 6.73 11.60 -8.37
CA PRO A 370 7.58 10.67 -7.63
C PRO A 370 6.81 9.88 -6.57
N PHE A 371 7.16 8.61 -6.38
CA PHE A 371 6.46 7.68 -5.48
C PHE A 371 6.81 7.87 -3.99
N GLY A 372 7.80 8.73 -3.69
CA GLY A 372 8.50 8.71 -2.42
C GLY A 372 9.47 7.54 -2.35
N LEU A 373 10.65 7.80 -1.79
CA LEU A 373 11.79 6.89 -1.85
C LEU A 373 11.52 5.46 -1.33
N PRO A 374 10.81 5.25 -0.19
CA PRO A 374 10.53 3.91 0.32
C PRO A 374 9.65 3.05 -0.60
N VAL A 375 8.72 3.68 -1.32
CA VAL A 375 7.81 3.00 -2.26
C VAL A 375 8.54 2.76 -3.58
N ALA A 376 9.25 3.77 -4.10
CA ALA A 376 10.00 3.71 -5.35
C ALA A 376 10.96 2.51 -5.37
N VAL A 377 11.79 2.37 -4.33
CA VAL A 377 12.76 1.27 -4.19
C VAL A 377 12.09 -0.11 -4.29
N ARG A 378 10.96 -0.30 -3.62
CA ARG A 378 10.21 -1.57 -3.64
C ARG A 378 9.63 -1.82 -5.03
N LEU A 379 9.09 -0.79 -5.68
CA LEU A 379 8.56 -0.87 -7.03
C LEU A 379 9.59 -1.29 -8.07
N ALA A 380 10.86 -0.86 -7.97
CA ALA A 380 11.91 -1.28 -8.91
C ALA A 380 12.11 -2.81 -8.97
N SER A 381 11.89 -3.49 -7.85
CA SER A 381 11.97 -4.96 -7.76
C SER A 381 10.70 -5.65 -8.27
N LEU A 382 9.52 -5.03 -8.08
CA LEU A 382 8.22 -5.63 -8.34
C LEU A 382 7.62 -5.30 -9.71
N ALA A 383 8.08 -4.21 -10.33
CA ALA A 383 7.55 -3.67 -11.57
C ALA A 383 8.69 -3.25 -12.50
N PRO A 384 9.18 -4.17 -13.36
CA PRO A 384 10.25 -3.87 -14.31
C PRO A 384 9.98 -2.64 -15.19
N ALA A 385 8.71 -2.38 -15.54
CA ALA A 385 8.33 -1.24 -16.38
C ALA A 385 8.63 0.13 -15.75
N VAL A 386 8.64 0.24 -14.41
CA VAL A 386 8.91 1.51 -13.70
C VAL A 386 10.35 1.64 -13.23
N ARG A 387 11.20 0.61 -13.42
CA ARG A 387 12.55 0.57 -12.86
C ARG A 387 13.41 1.75 -13.29
N GLU A 388 13.32 2.13 -14.56
CA GLU A 388 14.09 3.25 -15.11
C GLU A 388 13.63 4.60 -14.52
N GLN A 389 12.33 4.81 -14.36
CA GLN A 389 11.78 5.99 -13.69
C GLN A 389 12.21 6.04 -12.22
N VAL A 390 12.08 4.92 -11.50
CA VAL A 390 12.54 4.83 -10.10
C VAL A 390 14.03 5.11 -9.99
N ARG A 391 14.85 4.61 -10.92
CA ARG A 391 16.29 4.89 -10.96
C ARG A 391 16.56 6.39 -11.06
N GLN A 392 15.86 7.08 -11.96
CA GLN A 392 15.98 8.53 -12.13
C GLN A 392 15.55 9.29 -10.87
N GLU A 393 14.45 8.89 -10.22
CA GLU A 393 13.98 9.48 -8.96
C GLU A 393 14.99 9.29 -7.81
N VAL A 394 15.56 8.09 -7.68
CA VAL A 394 16.58 7.80 -6.66
C VAL A 394 17.85 8.59 -6.93
N GLU A 395 18.30 8.68 -8.19
CA GLU A 395 19.46 9.48 -8.58
C GLU A 395 19.24 10.97 -8.33
N ALA A 396 18.05 11.50 -8.60
CA ALA A 396 17.69 12.88 -8.28
C ALA A 396 17.66 13.12 -6.75
N ALA A 397 17.08 12.20 -5.98
CA ALA A 397 17.07 12.30 -4.51
C ALA A 397 18.49 12.23 -3.90
N LEU A 398 19.39 11.45 -4.52
CA LEU A 398 20.82 11.42 -4.19
C LEU A 398 21.52 12.72 -4.59
N ALA A 399 21.12 13.33 -5.70
CA ALA A 399 21.61 14.64 -6.13
C ALA A 399 21.28 15.74 -5.12
N ASP A 400 20.02 15.76 -4.67
CA ASP A 400 19.49 16.79 -3.77
C ASP A 400 19.79 16.53 -2.28
N GLY A 401 20.35 15.36 -1.94
CA GLY A 401 20.64 14.97 -0.56
C GLY A 401 19.39 14.64 0.26
N ALA A 402 18.26 14.32 -0.37
CA ALA A 402 17.01 13.97 0.29
C ALA A 402 17.03 12.54 0.91
N VAL A 403 17.92 11.67 0.42
CA VAL A 403 18.09 10.28 0.89
C VAL A 403 18.44 10.22 2.37
N THR A 404 19.21 11.19 2.86
CA THR A 404 19.73 11.21 4.24
C THR A 404 18.75 11.82 5.24
N SER A 405 17.69 12.50 4.79
CA SER A 405 16.65 13.03 5.68
C SER A 405 15.47 12.07 5.87
N ALA A 406 15.36 11.04 5.02
CA ALA A 406 14.24 10.10 4.99
C ALA A 406 14.49 8.82 5.81
N ALA A 407 15.68 8.63 6.36
CA ALA A 407 15.98 7.44 7.16
C ALA A 407 15.21 7.51 8.48
N PRO A 408 14.35 6.51 8.79
CA PRO A 408 13.59 6.49 10.02
C PRO A 408 14.55 6.31 11.20
N GLY A 409 14.77 7.39 11.97
CA GLY A 409 15.65 7.37 13.15
C GLY A 409 16.44 8.65 13.42
N ASP A 410 16.50 9.61 12.49
CA ASP A 410 17.32 10.83 12.62
C ASP A 410 16.75 11.91 13.58
N GLY A 411 15.88 11.49 14.51
CA GLY A 411 15.15 12.39 15.41
C GLY A 411 15.95 12.95 16.59
N GLU A 412 17.13 12.44 16.90
CA GLU A 412 17.98 13.05 17.94
C GLU A 412 19.37 13.41 17.39
N PRO A 413 19.74 14.72 17.37
CA PRO A 413 21.07 15.22 17.02
C PRO A 413 22.25 14.72 17.90
N GLY A 414 22.07 13.64 18.65
CA GLY A 414 23.07 12.97 19.49
C GLY A 414 23.16 11.46 19.28
N GLY A 415 22.50 10.90 18.26
CA GLY A 415 22.69 9.51 17.88
C GLY A 415 24.18 9.23 17.62
N LYS A 416 24.74 8.20 18.25
CA LYS A 416 26.17 7.83 18.17
C LYS A 416 26.63 7.42 16.76
N ASP A 417 25.70 7.33 15.81
CA ASP A 417 25.98 6.91 14.45
C ASP A 417 26.59 8.07 13.67
N GLY A 418 27.82 7.88 13.19
CA GLY A 418 28.51 8.89 12.41
C GLY A 418 27.88 9.14 11.04
N ARG A 419 28.24 10.28 10.42
CA ARG A 419 27.62 10.76 9.17
C ARG A 419 27.67 9.76 8.02
N LEU A 420 28.80 9.09 7.85
CA LEU A 420 28.96 8.09 6.80
C LEU A 420 28.12 6.85 7.11
N THR A 421 28.06 6.44 8.37
CA THR A 421 27.24 5.30 8.80
C THR A 421 25.76 5.57 8.52
N GLY A 422 25.25 6.77 8.82
CA GLY A 422 23.88 7.17 8.48
C GLY A 422 23.61 7.16 6.98
N PHE A 423 24.54 7.69 6.17
CA PHE A 423 24.44 7.68 4.70
C PHE A 423 24.40 6.25 4.14
N VAL A 424 25.32 5.39 4.57
CA VAL A 424 25.39 4.01 4.10
C VAL A 424 24.17 3.20 4.55
N ARG A 425 23.66 3.43 5.76
CA ARG A 425 22.40 2.83 6.22
C ARG A 425 21.24 3.24 5.32
N ALA A 426 21.16 4.53 4.95
CA ALA A 426 20.16 5.01 4.01
C ALA A 426 20.29 4.30 2.65
N LEU A 427 21.49 4.23 2.07
CA LEU A 427 21.76 3.53 0.80
C LEU A 427 21.40 2.05 0.85
N THR A 428 21.70 1.36 1.96
CA THR A 428 21.38 -0.06 2.13
C THR A 428 19.86 -0.27 2.11
N GLY A 429 19.10 0.66 2.68
CA GLY A 429 17.64 0.69 2.59
C GLY A 429 17.10 0.88 1.17
N LEU A 430 17.91 1.45 0.25
CA LEU A 430 17.52 1.69 -1.14
C LEU A 430 17.69 0.49 -2.07
N ARG A 431 18.32 -0.60 -1.60
CA ARG A 431 18.59 -1.79 -2.44
C ARG A 431 19.11 -1.41 -3.83
N LEU A 432 20.18 -0.60 -3.86
CA LEU A 432 20.74 0.00 -5.08
C LEU A 432 20.89 -0.97 -6.28
N PRO A 433 21.29 -2.26 -6.08
CA PRO A 433 21.35 -3.22 -7.19
C PRO A 433 20.00 -3.45 -7.90
N ASP A 434 18.90 -3.47 -7.15
CA ASP A 434 17.55 -3.73 -7.68
C ASP A 434 17.07 -2.54 -8.55
N VAL A 435 17.44 -1.33 -8.12
CA VAL A 435 17.11 -0.07 -8.81
C VAL A 435 18.09 0.22 -9.96
N ARG A 436 19.28 -0.41 -9.96
CA ARG A 436 20.38 -0.15 -10.90
C ARG A 436 20.86 1.30 -10.90
N VAL A 437 20.96 1.89 -9.71
CA VAL A 437 21.54 3.24 -9.55
C VAL A 437 22.97 3.24 -10.06
N ARG A 438 23.38 4.32 -10.75
CA ARG A 438 24.76 4.48 -11.22
C ARG A 438 25.73 4.69 -10.04
N PRO A 439 26.87 3.97 -9.97
CA PRO A 439 27.86 4.15 -8.91
C PRO A 439 28.37 5.59 -8.81
N GLU A 440 28.47 6.31 -9.92
CA GLU A 440 28.92 7.71 -9.95
C GLU A 440 27.94 8.64 -9.22
N ALA A 441 26.63 8.38 -9.34
CA ALA A 441 25.62 9.16 -8.61
C ALA A 441 25.76 8.95 -7.08
N VAL A 442 26.08 7.73 -6.65
CA VAL A 442 26.33 7.39 -5.25
C VAL A 442 27.62 8.05 -4.74
N ARG A 443 28.70 8.02 -5.54
CA ARG A 443 29.96 8.70 -5.25
C ARG A 443 29.74 10.20 -5.02
N ASP A 444 29.06 10.86 -5.96
CA ASP A 444 28.84 12.30 -5.91
C ASP A 444 27.93 12.68 -4.73
N ALA A 445 26.93 11.85 -4.42
CA ALA A 445 26.06 12.04 -3.25
C ALA A 445 26.82 11.87 -1.93
N ALA A 446 27.69 10.86 -1.82
CA ALA A 446 28.53 10.66 -0.65
C ALA A 446 29.44 11.87 -0.38
N ALA A 447 30.09 12.38 -1.44
CA ALA A 447 30.95 13.56 -1.34
C ALA A 447 30.17 14.79 -0.84
N ARG A 448 29.01 15.09 -1.47
CA ARG A 448 28.15 16.21 -1.06
C ARG A 448 27.65 16.08 0.37
N HIS A 449 27.19 14.88 0.77
CA HIS A 449 26.66 14.64 2.11
C HIS A 449 27.71 14.90 3.19
N LEU A 450 28.93 14.43 2.99
CA LEU A 450 30.03 14.62 3.95
C LEU A 450 30.49 16.08 4.05
N LEU A 451 30.46 16.82 2.94
CA LEU A 451 30.81 18.24 2.89
C LEU A 451 29.72 19.17 3.46
N ARG A 452 28.48 18.68 3.66
CA ARG A 452 27.40 19.50 4.21
C ARG A 452 27.74 19.96 5.63
N PRO A 453 27.69 21.26 5.97
CA PRO A 453 28.05 21.73 7.31
C PRO A 453 27.22 21.05 8.39
N ALA A 454 27.84 20.62 9.49
CA ALA A 454 27.08 20.25 10.69
C ALA A 454 26.58 21.54 11.31
N GLY A 455 25.32 21.61 11.73
CA GLY A 455 24.70 22.84 12.24
C GLY A 455 25.41 23.46 13.46
N HIS A 456 26.48 22.84 13.98
CA HIS A 456 27.24 23.26 15.16
C HIS A 456 28.74 23.52 14.87
N GLY A 457 29.14 23.69 13.61
CA GLY A 457 30.48 24.13 13.22
C GLY A 457 31.62 23.11 13.35
N ALA A 458 31.45 22.04 14.14
CA ALA A 458 32.38 20.92 14.19
C ALA A 458 32.01 19.84 13.16
N PRO A 459 32.97 19.30 12.38
CA PRO A 459 32.71 18.14 11.53
C PRO A 459 32.27 16.95 12.39
N ALA A 460 31.10 16.38 12.07
CA ALA A 460 30.59 15.23 12.81
C ALA A 460 31.44 13.98 12.52
N PRO A 461 31.60 13.06 13.49
CA PRO A 461 32.39 11.85 13.31
C PRO A 461 31.83 11.00 12.15
N LEU A 462 32.70 10.26 11.47
CA LEU A 462 32.28 9.35 10.38
C LEU A 462 31.63 8.05 10.89
N GLY A 463 31.91 7.66 12.13
CA GLY A 463 31.45 6.40 12.72
C GLY A 463 32.39 5.25 12.37
N ASP A 464 31.91 4.00 12.52
CA ASP A 464 32.67 2.82 12.09
C ASP A 464 32.60 2.65 10.56
N VAL A 465 33.55 3.30 9.87
CA VAL A 465 33.61 3.35 8.39
C VAL A 465 33.68 1.95 7.78
N ARG A 466 34.45 1.03 8.38
CA ARG A 466 34.62 -0.33 7.85
C ARG A 466 33.31 -1.11 7.95
N ALA A 467 32.72 -1.15 9.15
CA ALA A 467 31.46 -1.86 9.36
C ALA A 467 30.32 -1.28 8.48
N ALA A 468 30.31 0.04 8.27
CA ALA A 468 29.36 0.66 7.35
C ALA A 468 29.56 0.18 5.91
N LEU A 469 30.78 0.30 5.37
CA LEU A 469 31.10 -0.07 3.99
C LEU A 469 30.93 -1.56 3.71
N ASP A 470 31.16 -2.42 4.70
CA ASP A 470 30.98 -3.87 4.57
C ASP A 470 29.53 -4.27 4.28
N ALA A 471 28.56 -3.42 4.66
CA ALA A 471 27.15 -3.63 4.35
C ALA A 471 26.78 -3.33 2.88
N LEU A 472 27.64 -2.63 2.13
CA LEU A 472 27.40 -2.30 0.73
C LEU A 472 27.95 -3.36 -0.21
N PRO A 473 27.17 -3.77 -1.23
CA PRO A 473 27.68 -4.61 -2.31
C PRO A 473 28.57 -3.79 -3.26
N GLU A 474 29.52 -4.46 -3.92
CA GLU A 474 30.20 -3.88 -5.08
C GLU A 474 29.21 -3.69 -6.24
N PRO A 475 29.32 -2.62 -7.04
CA PRO A 475 30.37 -1.57 -7.07
C PRO A 475 30.11 -0.36 -6.13
N TYR A 476 29.04 -0.39 -5.32
CA TYR A 476 28.63 0.76 -4.53
C TYR A 476 29.56 1.06 -3.36
N ARG A 477 30.21 0.02 -2.82
CA ARG A 477 31.27 0.20 -1.82
C ARG A 477 32.41 1.06 -2.37
N GLY A 478 32.94 0.71 -3.55
CA GLY A 478 33.96 1.52 -4.24
C GLY A 478 33.52 2.96 -4.49
N ALA A 479 32.27 3.16 -4.93
CA ALA A 479 31.71 4.49 -5.13
C ALA A 479 31.67 5.34 -3.85
N VAL A 480 31.24 4.77 -2.72
CA VAL A 480 31.20 5.49 -1.44
C VAL A 480 32.62 5.82 -0.95
N VAL A 481 33.58 4.90 -1.11
CA VAL A 481 35.00 5.18 -0.80
C VAL A 481 35.53 6.33 -1.65
N ALA A 482 35.27 6.32 -2.96
CA ALA A 482 35.67 7.39 -3.85
C ALA A 482 35.04 8.74 -3.46
N GLY A 483 33.76 8.75 -3.05
CA GLY A 483 33.08 9.94 -2.56
C GLY A 483 33.64 10.46 -1.23
N LEU A 484 33.99 9.57 -0.31
CA LEU A 484 34.69 9.90 0.93
C LEU A 484 36.05 10.55 0.65
N LEU A 485 36.84 9.97 -0.24
CA LEU A 485 38.14 10.50 -0.63
C LEU A 485 38.03 11.87 -1.28
N ALA A 486 37.04 12.08 -2.16
CA ALA A 486 36.76 13.39 -2.74
C ALA A 486 36.42 14.44 -1.66
N ALA A 487 35.54 14.11 -0.70
CA ALA A 487 35.19 15.02 0.39
C ALA A 487 36.39 15.36 1.29
N LEU A 488 37.27 14.40 1.58
CA LEU A 488 38.49 14.62 2.35
C LEU A 488 39.52 15.47 1.58
N GLU A 489 39.56 15.33 0.26
CA GLU A 489 40.42 16.12 -0.61
C GLU A 489 39.98 17.60 -0.63
N ASP A 490 38.67 17.83 -0.72
CA ASP A 490 38.06 19.16 -0.79
C ASP A 490 38.00 19.88 0.56
N SER A 491 37.96 19.15 1.69
CA SER A 491 37.85 19.73 3.03
C SER A 491 39.03 19.38 3.95
N PRO A 492 39.98 20.30 4.20
CA PRO A 492 41.08 20.06 5.13
C PRO A 492 40.60 19.89 6.58
N ASP A 493 39.51 20.55 6.96
CA ASP A 493 38.92 20.43 8.29
C ASP A 493 38.31 19.03 8.51
N LEU A 494 37.56 18.53 7.52
CA LEU A 494 37.05 17.15 7.55
C LEU A 494 38.22 16.17 7.60
N ARG A 495 39.27 16.39 6.81
CA ARG A 495 40.48 15.55 6.80
C ARG A 495 41.15 15.48 8.17
N ALA A 496 41.35 16.63 8.81
CA ALA A 496 41.98 16.71 10.12
C ALA A 496 41.13 16.05 11.22
N ALA A 497 39.81 16.16 11.12
CA ALA A 497 38.89 15.60 12.11
C ALA A 497 38.62 14.10 11.92
N ALA A 498 38.56 13.62 10.68
CA ALA A 498 38.09 12.28 10.35
C ALA A 498 39.21 11.24 10.20
N LEU A 499 40.41 11.63 9.75
CA LEU A 499 41.51 10.69 9.51
C LEU A 499 42.25 10.28 10.79
N ASP A 500 41.59 9.42 11.58
CA ASP A 500 42.24 8.71 12.69
C ASP A 500 43.12 7.55 12.20
N ALA A 501 43.80 6.88 13.13
CA ALA A 501 44.68 5.76 12.80
C ALA A 501 43.94 4.57 12.18
N GLN A 502 42.69 4.33 12.59
CA GLN A 502 41.90 3.20 12.11
C GLN A 502 41.41 3.43 10.68
N LEU A 503 40.91 4.63 10.37
CA LEU A 503 40.49 5.00 9.03
C LEU A 503 41.68 5.06 8.06
N CYS A 504 42.82 5.62 8.48
CA CYS A 504 44.02 5.60 7.67
C CYS A 504 44.48 4.16 7.36
N ALA A 505 44.47 3.27 8.36
CA ALA A 505 44.81 1.86 8.15
C ALA A 505 43.85 1.19 7.16
N PHE A 506 42.55 1.44 7.28
CA PHE A 506 41.53 0.94 6.35
C PHE A 506 41.73 1.44 4.92
N LEU A 507 41.92 2.74 4.72
CA LEU A 507 42.14 3.32 3.39
C LEU A 507 43.48 2.90 2.76
N ALA A 508 44.47 2.56 3.58
CA ALA A 508 45.76 2.04 3.13
C ALA A 508 45.76 0.52 2.86
N ASP A 509 44.73 -0.21 3.27
CA ASP A 509 44.63 -1.67 3.16
C ASP A 509 44.67 -2.15 1.69
N GLU A 510 45.14 -3.39 1.45
CA GLU A 510 45.32 -3.98 0.09
C GLU A 510 44.03 -4.26 -0.63
N GLU A 511 42.91 -4.49 0.07
CA GLU A 511 41.64 -4.76 -0.60
C GLU A 511 41.14 -3.57 -1.42
N LEU A 512 41.65 -2.37 -1.16
CA LEU A 512 41.44 -1.15 -1.94
C LEU A 512 42.60 -0.86 -2.92
N ASP A 513 43.61 -1.73 -3.01
CA ASP A 513 44.67 -1.66 -4.01
C ASP A 513 44.30 -2.58 -5.20
N PRO A 514 43.73 -2.04 -6.30
CA PRO A 514 43.34 -2.85 -7.45
C PRO A 514 44.53 -3.57 -8.11
N LEU A 515 45.77 -3.17 -7.79
CA LEU A 515 47.00 -3.65 -8.40
C LEU A 515 47.70 -4.76 -7.60
N ARG A 516 46.96 -5.80 -7.19
CA ARG A 516 47.60 -7.12 -7.02
C ARG A 516 48.27 -7.51 -8.34
N GLU A 517 49.48 -8.04 -8.28
CA GLU A 517 50.40 -8.29 -9.42
C GLU A 517 49.85 -9.18 -10.56
N ASP A 518 48.60 -9.63 -10.50
CA ASP A 518 47.95 -10.50 -11.50
C ASP A 518 47.65 -9.83 -12.85
N GLY A 519 48.02 -8.56 -13.06
CA GLY A 519 48.16 -7.98 -14.40
C GLY A 519 46.87 -7.82 -15.22
N ASP A 520 45.68 -7.81 -14.61
CA ASP A 520 44.42 -7.56 -15.31
C ASP A 520 44.26 -6.06 -15.62
N PRO A 521 44.39 -5.62 -16.90
CA PRO A 521 44.28 -4.22 -17.29
C PRO A 521 42.83 -3.68 -17.21
N ARG A 522 41.84 -4.50 -16.84
CA ARG A 522 40.44 -4.07 -16.67
C ARG A 522 40.10 -3.58 -15.25
N ARG A 523 41.02 -3.68 -14.29
CA ARG A 523 40.76 -3.20 -12.92
C ARG A 523 40.78 -1.66 -12.84
N GLU A 524 39.81 -1.12 -12.10
CA GLU A 524 39.63 0.31 -11.84
C GLU A 524 40.90 0.95 -11.27
N ALA A 525 41.11 2.25 -11.56
CA ALA A 525 42.25 3.01 -11.08
C ALA A 525 42.32 3.03 -9.53
N ASP A 526 43.54 3.06 -8.97
CA ASP A 526 43.76 3.18 -7.51
C ASP A 526 42.90 4.33 -6.95
N PRO A 527 41.93 4.06 -6.05
CA PRO A 527 40.99 5.09 -5.59
C PRO A 527 41.71 6.25 -4.91
N LEU A 528 42.89 6.02 -4.33
CA LEU A 528 43.73 7.07 -3.74
C LEU A 528 44.33 8.04 -4.78
N ALA A 529 44.45 7.63 -6.04
CA ALA A 529 44.92 8.49 -7.12
C ALA A 529 43.96 9.66 -7.40
N ALA A 530 42.67 9.50 -7.09
CA ALA A 530 41.68 10.56 -7.24
C ALA A 530 41.78 11.66 -6.15
N ALA A 531 42.51 11.40 -5.06
CA ALA A 531 42.62 12.30 -3.91
C ALA A 531 44.07 12.34 -3.37
N PRO A 532 45.02 12.94 -4.12
CA PRO A 532 46.46 12.80 -3.85
C PRO A 532 46.90 13.39 -2.49
N ARG A 533 46.31 14.50 -2.03
CA ARG A 533 46.69 15.09 -0.73
C ARG A 533 46.18 14.24 0.42
N THR A 534 44.98 13.70 0.27
CA THR A 534 44.39 12.75 1.23
C THR A 534 45.20 11.46 1.25
N ALA A 535 45.57 10.93 0.10
CA ALA A 535 46.40 9.74 -0.03
C ALA A 535 47.75 9.91 0.68
N LEU A 536 48.42 11.05 0.51
CA LEU A 536 49.67 11.34 1.18
C LEU A 536 49.51 11.30 2.71
N HIS A 537 48.43 11.91 3.23
CA HIS A 537 48.14 11.92 4.67
C HIS A 537 47.85 10.52 5.21
N VAL A 538 47.02 9.75 4.50
CA VAL A 538 46.67 8.37 4.83
C VAL A 538 47.92 7.49 4.88
N LEU A 539 48.75 7.53 3.83
CA LEU A 539 49.92 6.66 3.73
C LEU A 539 50.99 6.97 4.78
N ARG A 540 51.19 8.25 5.13
CA ARG A 540 52.10 8.64 6.22
C ARG A 540 51.63 8.13 7.58
N ARG A 541 50.32 8.16 7.84
CA ARG A 541 49.74 7.81 9.14
C ARG A 541 49.47 6.31 9.31
N ALA A 542 49.15 5.62 8.22
CA ALA A 542 48.89 4.18 8.18
C ALA A 542 50.14 3.31 8.08
N ALA A 543 51.30 3.92 7.80
CA ALA A 543 52.56 3.25 7.52
C ALA A 543 52.88 2.11 8.48
N GLY A 544 52.55 2.28 9.77
CA GLY A 544 52.48 1.22 10.78
C GLY A 544 53.57 0.15 10.62
N PRO A 545 53.22 -1.13 10.39
CA PRO A 545 54.18 -2.22 10.26
C PRO A 545 54.88 -2.36 8.89
N ASP A 546 54.48 -1.62 7.85
CA ASP A 546 55.06 -1.74 6.49
C ASP A 546 55.21 -0.37 5.79
N PRO A 547 56.16 0.46 6.24
CA PRO A 547 56.45 1.77 5.63
C PRO A 547 56.96 1.65 4.19
N ALA A 548 57.62 0.54 3.83
CA ALA A 548 58.13 0.30 2.48
C ALA A 548 56.97 0.18 1.47
N ARG A 549 55.86 -0.44 1.85
CA ARG A 549 54.65 -0.50 1.03
C ARG A 549 53.99 0.86 0.85
N ALA A 550 53.86 1.64 1.92
CA ALA A 550 53.35 3.01 1.83
C ALA A 550 54.23 3.87 0.90
N ALA A 551 55.55 3.75 1.00
CA ALA A 551 56.50 4.48 0.15
C ALA A 551 56.37 4.08 -1.33
N ARG A 552 56.17 2.79 -1.63
CA ARG A 552 55.90 2.33 -3.00
C ARG A 552 54.62 2.95 -3.57
N ARG A 553 53.54 3.03 -2.79
CA ARG A 553 52.29 3.71 -3.21
C ARG A 553 52.52 5.20 -3.48
N VAL A 554 53.24 5.91 -2.60
CA VAL A 554 53.60 7.33 -2.81
C VAL A 554 54.38 7.52 -4.13
N LEU A 555 55.37 6.67 -4.39
CA LEU A 555 56.14 6.71 -5.64
C LEU A 555 55.29 6.42 -6.88
N ARG A 556 54.25 5.59 -6.77
CA ARG A 556 53.29 5.36 -7.87
C ARG A 556 52.45 6.61 -8.16
N LEU A 557 51.96 7.29 -7.13
CA LEU A 557 51.23 8.56 -7.29
C LEU A 557 52.11 9.64 -7.93
N TYR A 558 53.37 9.73 -7.53
CA TYR A 558 54.36 10.60 -8.17
C TYR A 558 54.57 10.27 -9.65
N ARG A 559 54.76 9.00 -9.98
CA ARG A 559 54.92 8.54 -11.38
C ARG A 559 53.69 8.84 -12.25
N ALA A 560 52.50 8.88 -11.64
CA ALA A 560 51.26 9.28 -12.31
C ALA A 560 51.13 10.82 -12.47
N GLY A 561 52.08 11.61 -11.97
CA GLY A 561 52.07 13.07 -12.04
C GLY A 561 51.13 13.73 -11.02
N LEU A 562 50.69 12.98 -10.01
CA LEU A 562 49.69 13.44 -9.03
C LEU A 562 50.31 14.09 -7.78
N LEU A 563 51.63 13.92 -7.59
CA LEU A 563 52.40 14.52 -6.50
C LEU A 563 53.58 15.29 -7.07
N THR A 564 53.95 16.38 -6.39
CA THR A 564 55.20 17.09 -6.68
C THR A 564 56.41 16.30 -6.18
N GLU A 565 57.59 16.62 -6.71
CA GLU A 565 58.86 16.04 -6.25
C GLU A 565 59.07 16.28 -4.75
N THR A 566 58.79 17.50 -4.27
CA THR A 566 58.93 17.87 -2.86
C THR A 566 58.00 17.07 -1.96
N GLU A 567 56.70 16.97 -2.29
CA GLU A 567 55.73 16.19 -1.50
C GLU A 567 56.10 14.71 -1.41
N THR A 568 56.58 14.16 -2.54
CA THR A 568 57.02 12.77 -2.66
C THR A 568 58.28 12.53 -1.82
N TYR A 569 59.29 13.38 -1.95
CA TYR A 569 60.53 13.28 -1.18
C TYR A 569 60.27 13.35 0.32
N ASP A 570 59.47 14.33 0.76
CA ASP A 570 59.16 14.48 2.18
C ASP A 570 58.40 13.28 2.73
N ALA A 571 57.41 12.77 1.99
CA ALA A 571 56.65 11.60 2.42
C ALA A 571 57.52 10.33 2.50
N VAL A 572 58.33 10.05 1.48
CA VAL A 572 59.21 8.88 1.46
C VAL A 572 60.27 9.00 2.56
N ARG A 573 60.82 10.20 2.80
CA ARG A 573 61.77 10.46 3.89
C ARG A 573 61.14 10.19 5.26
N GLU A 574 59.93 10.68 5.50
CA GLU A 574 59.20 10.42 6.75
C GLU A 574 58.96 8.92 6.97
N LEU A 575 58.53 8.21 5.93
CA LEU A 575 58.30 6.77 5.96
C LEU A 575 59.59 5.97 6.21
N ALA A 576 60.70 6.34 5.58
CA ALA A 576 62.00 5.71 5.78
C ALA A 576 62.56 5.92 7.20
N CYS A 577 62.32 7.10 7.78
CA CYS A 577 62.71 7.39 9.16
C CYS A 577 61.88 6.62 10.20
N ALA A 578 60.63 6.26 9.89
CA ALA A 578 59.76 5.49 10.78
C ALA A 578 60.22 4.03 10.95
N ASP A 579 60.93 3.47 9.96
CA ASP A 579 61.42 2.09 9.94
C ASP A 579 62.78 1.90 10.63
N VAL A 580 63.42 2.99 11.06
CA VAL A 580 64.63 2.89 11.87
C VAL A 580 64.18 2.60 13.30
N PRO A 581 64.26 1.35 13.80
CA PRO A 581 63.97 1.11 15.20
C PRO A 581 64.87 2.04 16.00
N GLN A 582 64.35 2.62 17.09
CA GLN A 582 65.15 3.31 18.10
C GLN A 582 66.11 2.33 18.82
N ARG A 583 66.80 1.45 18.10
CA ARG A 583 67.92 0.67 18.58
C ARG A 583 69.10 1.64 18.77
N ALA A 584 69.24 2.03 20.04
CA ALA A 584 70.47 2.44 20.70
C ALA A 584 70.96 3.89 20.47
N SER A 585 70.26 4.83 21.10
CA SER A 585 70.92 5.99 21.75
C SER A 585 71.61 5.56 23.06
N ARG A 586 72.61 4.68 22.97
CA ARG A 586 73.62 4.46 24.03
C ARG A 586 74.98 4.13 23.42
N LEU A 587 75.50 5.00 22.57
CA LEU A 587 76.94 5.08 22.30
C LEU A 587 77.36 6.55 22.45
N PRO A 588 78.29 6.87 23.36
CA PRO A 588 78.78 8.23 23.54
C PRO A 588 79.63 8.59 22.32
N TRP A 589 79.13 9.50 21.49
CA TRP A 589 79.87 10.09 20.38
C TRP A 589 81.10 10.85 20.91
N ARG A 590 82.29 10.28 20.72
CA ARG A 590 83.53 11.05 20.70
C ARG A 590 83.57 11.86 19.41
N ARG A 591 83.73 13.18 19.53
CA ARG A 591 84.06 14.10 18.43
C ARG A 591 85.35 13.63 17.73
N GLY A 592 85.24 13.26 16.46
CA GLY A 592 86.36 13.06 15.54
C GLY A 592 86.13 13.91 14.29
N GLY A 593 87.19 14.57 13.84
CA GLY A 593 87.17 15.69 12.90
C GLY A 593 86.57 15.42 11.52
N ALA A 594 86.10 16.53 10.94
CA ALA A 594 85.62 16.68 9.58
C ALA A 594 86.55 16.09 8.51
N ARG A 595 85.97 15.35 7.55
CA ARG A 595 86.36 15.34 6.13
C ARG A 595 85.08 15.13 5.31
N GLY A 596 84.94 15.91 4.24
CA GLY A 596 83.73 16.00 3.42
C GLY A 596 83.76 15.16 2.13
N LYS A 597 82.63 15.28 1.41
CA LYS A 597 82.25 14.65 0.12
C LYS A 597 82.10 13.11 0.24
N GLU A 598 81.02 12.48 -0.20
CA GLU A 598 80.13 12.69 -1.36
C GLU A 598 78.69 12.31 -0.99
#